data_AF-A0A2D6E3T6-F1
#
_entry.id   AF-A0A2D6E3T6-F1
#
_cell.length_a   1.000
_cell.length_b   1.000
_cell.length_c   1.000
_cell.angle_alpha   90.00
_cell.angle_beta   90.00
_cell.angle_gamma   90.00
#
_symmetry.space_group_name_H-M   'P 1'
#
loop_
_entity.id
_entity.type
_entity.pdbx_description
1 polymer ?
#
loop_
_entity_poly.entity_id
_entity_poly.type
_entity_poly.pdbx_seq_one_letter_code
_entity_poly.pdbx_strand_id
1 'polypeptide(L)'
;MANIKNFFNKNSGKLLESSTQRSVGSSVESADYLKSNIKDKRRFIPHVDFSSASNFAIYGSAEKYYEDAYNYILNEYPYDGSLKEKIEWNLSGTYLDRYIFENEYPRTTGYINFGEAYSLGSHSDYGYANFPGNEEWIYFKGHNTNSSLNTTTNPELTLQFDNLNIYNTASQGLSNLELEGSSGVSVEFWLNKSQYTSADESRRQVIVDIWNSGSWGAGTGVSSSYGRLRVEISGTEENAFHPNFLVELLSGTTGFSSDLVAKGATADNVPTVIMSGSVLTGSWNHFALTFANTGSQMVGRLYTNGVLTYEGISGSTLGTVTGSMLGQIGSLVRQVSGSEEGSYTGINSTTRGAAKLSASLDEFRFWKTRRTSEQIGKHWFTQIGGGTNTDLTLATSASSKYSYENPVDLGVYYKFNEGILNTSSINTQDATVLDYAGRVTNGAWEGYTVTSRNTGSAIVSSSVGSFEFEDPILYSSHRLVSNSLENRKSIGKLYDATSNSSLYGTLPQWITGDDQNKGSSALRNLTQIMASYFDSLSLQIKTIPELKNKDYISGSDKPFPFVNRFIDSSGLLTSEVFTKASELEYLDSRNNKKAFIEKLDEIKSLIYQNIYN
;
A
#
# COMPACT_ATOMS: atom_id res chain seq x y z
N MET A 1 -2.09 -56.34 15.16
CA MET A 1 -1.35 -55.42 14.26
C MET A 1 -2.24 -54.21 14.02
N ALA A 2 -1.87 -53.05 14.59
CA ALA A 2 -2.61 -51.81 14.36
C ALA A 2 -2.43 -51.40 12.88
N ASN A 3 -3.55 -51.22 12.17
CA ASN A 3 -3.55 -50.81 10.77
C ASN A 3 -2.94 -49.40 10.67
N ILE A 4 -1.89 -49.25 9.86
CA ILE A 4 -1.23 -47.96 9.57
C ILE A 4 -2.23 -46.87 9.15
N LYS A 5 -3.37 -47.25 8.55
CA LYS A 5 -4.48 -46.32 8.24
C LYS A 5 -5.00 -45.55 9.45
N ASN A 6 -4.93 -46.10 10.67
CA ASN A 6 -5.43 -45.43 11.87
C ASN A 6 -4.54 -44.28 12.36
N PHE A 7 -3.30 -44.19 11.88
CA PHE A 7 -2.40 -43.07 12.23
C PHE A 7 -2.59 -41.84 11.32
N PHE A 8 -3.09 -42.03 10.09
CA PHE A 8 -3.25 -40.94 9.11
C PHE A 8 -4.69 -40.42 8.96
N ASN A 9 -5.70 -41.12 9.49
CA ASN A 9 -7.11 -40.79 9.29
C ASN A 9 -7.71 -39.71 10.20
N LYS A 10 -6.91 -39.01 11.03
CA LYS A 10 -7.49 -38.13 12.07
C LYS A 10 -7.65 -36.66 11.73
N ASN A 11 -7.12 -36.15 10.62
CA ASN A 11 -7.33 -34.76 10.23
C ASN A 11 -7.62 -34.69 8.73
N SER A 12 -8.88 -34.95 8.35
CA SER A 12 -9.41 -34.44 7.09
C SER A 12 -9.11 -32.93 7.05
N GLY A 13 -8.41 -32.49 6.01
CA GLY A 13 -7.87 -31.13 5.91
C GLY A 13 -8.91 -30.06 6.25
N LYS A 14 -8.43 -28.91 6.74
CA LYS A 14 -9.24 -27.71 7.00
C LYS A 14 -9.94 -27.25 5.70
N LEU A 15 -10.98 -27.95 5.28
CA LEU A 15 -11.96 -27.46 4.31
C LEU A 15 -12.81 -26.48 5.11
N LEU A 16 -12.59 -25.20 4.86
CA LEU A 16 -13.38 -24.13 5.45
C LEU A 16 -14.81 -24.29 4.93
N GLU A 17 -15.77 -24.52 5.83
CA GLU A 17 -17.18 -24.37 5.50
C GLU A 17 -17.45 -22.91 5.10
N SER A 18 -18.51 -22.65 4.33
CA SER A 18 -18.81 -21.30 3.79
C SER A 18 -18.98 -20.22 4.87
N SER A 19 -19.48 -20.60 6.05
CA SER A 19 -19.58 -19.74 7.24
C SER A 19 -18.20 -19.42 7.83
N THR A 20 -17.29 -20.39 7.89
CA THR A 20 -15.89 -20.23 8.33
C THR A 20 -15.07 -19.41 7.32
N GLN A 21 -15.35 -19.53 6.02
CA GLN A 21 -14.66 -18.75 5.00
C GLN A 21 -14.97 -17.25 5.11
N ARG A 22 -16.18 -16.87 5.55
CA ARG A 22 -16.52 -15.46 5.78
C ARG A 22 -15.82 -14.91 7.03
N SER A 23 -15.80 -15.65 8.14
CA SER A 23 -15.15 -15.20 9.39
C SER A 23 -13.61 -15.18 9.29
N VAL A 24 -13.02 -16.15 8.58
CA VAL A 24 -11.58 -16.16 8.28
C VAL A 24 -11.25 -15.11 7.23
N GLY A 25 -12.09 -14.94 6.21
CA GLY A 25 -11.93 -13.94 5.16
C GLY A 25 -11.88 -12.53 5.72
N SER A 26 -12.78 -12.17 6.64
CA SER A 26 -12.77 -10.86 7.31
C SER A 26 -11.54 -10.61 8.18
N SER A 27 -10.84 -11.67 8.62
CA SER A 27 -9.63 -11.56 9.43
C SER A 27 -8.36 -11.35 8.61
N VAL A 28 -8.44 -11.50 7.30
CA VAL A 28 -7.31 -11.46 6.36
C VAL A 28 -7.51 -10.29 5.40
N GLU A 29 -8.53 -10.40 4.57
CA GLU A 29 -8.93 -9.41 3.58
C GLU A 29 -10.41 -9.61 3.30
N SER A 30 -10.75 -10.65 2.53
CA SER A 30 -12.12 -10.97 2.14
C SER A 30 -12.26 -12.47 1.86
N ALA A 31 -13.50 -12.96 1.82
CA ALA A 31 -13.77 -14.34 1.42
C ALA A 31 -13.37 -14.62 -0.05
N ASP A 32 -13.41 -13.61 -0.93
CA ASP A 32 -13.05 -13.75 -2.34
C ASP A 32 -11.54 -13.72 -2.55
N TYR A 33 -10.80 -12.93 -1.76
CA TYR A 33 -9.36 -13.05 -1.67
C TYR A 33 -8.94 -14.49 -1.38
N LEU A 34 -9.61 -15.18 -0.44
CA LEU A 34 -9.34 -16.59 -0.15
C LEU A 34 -9.58 -17.50 -1.35
N LYS A 35 -10.61 -17.24 -2.18
CA LYS A 35 -10.88 -18.02 -3.39
C LYS A 35 -9.75 -17.83 -4.42
N SER A 36 -9.31 -16.61 -4.64
CA SER A 36 -8.22 -16.31 -5.58
C SER A 36 -6.88 -16.85 -5.07
N ASN A 37 -6.62 -16.80 -3.76
CA ASN A 37 -5.47 -17.46 -3.13
C ASN A 37 -5.49 -18.99 -3.33
N ILE A 38 -6.66 -19.65 -3.19
CA ILE A 38 -6.80 -21.09 -3.49
C ILE A 38 -6.54 -21.38 -4.98
N LYS A 39 -6.97 -20.51 -5.90
CA LYS A 39 -6.66 -20.65 -7.34
C LYS A 39 -5.16 -20.56 -7.59
N ASP A 40 -4.47 -19.58 -6.99
CA ASP A 40 -3.01 -19.45 -7.10
C ASP A 40 -2.29 -20.69 -6.56
N LYS A 41 -2.69 -21.18 -5.38
CA LYS A 41 -2.15 -22.44 -4.82
C LYS A 41 -2.30 -23.62 -5.77
N ARG A 42 -3.44 -23.75 -6.44
CA ARG A 42 -3.72 -24.85 -7.39
C ARG A 42 -3.14 -24.62 -8.78
N ARG A 43 -2.60 -23.44 -9.08
CA ARG A 43 -2.04 -23.13 -10.40
C ARG A 43 -0.77 -23.93 -10.63
N PHE A 44 -0.81 -24.78 -11.65
CA PHE A 44 0.36 -25.47 -12.17
C PHE A 44 1.28 -24.50 -12.91
N ILE A 45 2.57 -24.58 -12.61
CA ILE A 45 3.63 -23.82 -13.26
C ILE A 45 4.67 -24.83 -13.72
N PRO A 46 5.00 -24.90 -15.02
CA PRO A 46 6.04 -25.78 -15.51
C PRO A 46 7.42 -25.31 -15.03
N HIS A 47 8.31 -26.24 -14.70
CA HIS A 47 9.68 -25.95 -14.29
C HIS A 47 10.54 -25.63 -15.50
N VAL A 48 10.41 -24.40 -16.00
CA VAL A 48 11.12 -23.90 -17.17
C VAL A 48 12.18 -22.91 -16.72
N ASP A 49 13.40 -23.10 -17.21
CA ASP A 49 14.45 -22.09 -17.08
C ASP A 49 14.19 -20.95 -18.07
N PHE A 50 13.64 -19.84 -17.58
CA PHE A 50 13.35 -18.65 -18.37
C PHE A 50 14.58 -17.75 -18.61
N SER A 51 15.78 -18.15 -18.16
CA SER A 51 17.01 -17.37 -18.36
C SER A 51 17.42 -17.24 -19.83
N SER A 52 17.02 -18.21 -20.68
CA SER A 52 17.27 -18.22 -22.11
C SER A 52 15.97 -18.19 -22.91
N ALA A 53 15.91 -17.30 -23.92
CA ALA A 53 14.81 -17.18 -24.86
C ALA A 53 14.45 -18.51 -25.55
N SER A 54 15.45 -19.35 -25.82
CA SER A 54 15.28 -20.67 -26.47
C SER A 54 14.40 -21.65 -25.70
N ASN A 55 14.25 -21.43 -24.39
CA ASN A 55 13.52 -22.36 -23.54
C ASN A 55 12.01 -22.12 -23.54
N PHE A 56 11.56 -20.92 -23.92
CA PHE A 56 10.15 -20.53 -23.87
C PHE A 56 9.58 -20.00 -25.19
N ALA A 57 10.39 -19.35 -26.03
CA ALA A 57 9.93 -18.77 -27.29
C ALA A 57 10.24 -19.73 -28.45
N ILE A 58 9.30 -20.61 -28.81
CA ILE A 58 9.49 -21.56 -29.92
C ILE A 58 8.88 -20.98 -31.19
N TYR A 59 7.63 -20.52 -31.10
CA TYR A 59 6.83 -20.04 -32.22
C TYR A 59 6.78 -18.51 -32.30
N GLY A 60 6.85 -17.84 -31.15
CA GLY A 60 6.74 -16.37 -31.07
C GLY A 60 8.08 -15.66 -31.11
N SER A 61 8.02 -14.34 -31.19
CA SER A 61 9.18 -13.46 -31.02
C SER A 61 9.48 -13.30 -29.53
N ALA A 62 10.69 -13.68 -29.13
CA ALA A 62 11.22 -13.47 -27.79
C ALA A 62 11.35 -11.98 -27.45
N GLU A 63 11.79 -11.15 -28.41
CA GLU A 63 11.80 -9.69 -28.23
C GLU A 63 10.42 -9.19 -27.82
N LYS A 64 9.39 -9.63 -28.54
CA LYS A 64 8.02 -9.20 -28.30
C LYS A 64 7.46 -9.71 -26.98
N TYR A 65 7.79 -10.95 -26.59
CA TYR A 65 7.42 -11.46 -25.27
C TYR A 65 8.00 -10.66 -24.12
N TYR A 66 9.28 -10.27 -24.20
CA TYR A 66 9.89 -9.41 -23.18
C TYR A 66 9.23 -8.03 -23.14
N GLU A 67 8.97 -7.42 -24.30
CA GLU A 67 8.29 -6.13 -24.37
C GLU A 67 6.88 -6.19 -23.79
N ASP A 68 6.10 -7.21 -24.14
CA ASP A 68 4.73 -7.38 -23.67
C ASP A 68 4.68 -7.64 -22.16
N ALA A 69 5.62 -8.41 -21.60
CA ALA A 69 5.70 -8.63 -20.15
C ALA A 69 5.99 -7.36 -19.36
N TYR A 70 6.92 -6.51 -19.84
CA TYR A 70 7.17 -5.21 -19.21
C TYR A 70 5.96 -4.28 -19.34
N ASN A 71 5.30 -4.25 -20.49
CA ASN A 71 4.08 -3.48 -20.69
C ASN A 71 2.93 -3.96 -19.79
N TYR A 72 2.81 -5.27 -19.59
CA TYR A 72 1.84 -5.88 -18.69
C TYR A 72 2.05 -5.42 -17.24
N ILE A 73 3.30 -5.43 -16.76
CA ILE A 73 3.61 -4.95 -15.40
C ILE A 73 3.39 -3.43 -15.30
N LEU A 74 3.89 -2.64 -16.25
CA LEU A 74 3.80 -1.17 -16.21
C LEU A 74 2.36 -0.66 -16.29
N ASN A 75 1.53 -1.27 -17.13
CA ASN A 75 0.20 -0.75 -17.43
C ASN A 75 -0.92 -1.44 -16.66
N GLU A 76 -0.72 -2.67 -16.19
CA GLU A 76 -1.79 -3.48 -15.60
C GLU A 76 -1.54 -3.90 -14.15
N TYR A 77 -0.35 -3.69 -13.58
CA TYR A 77 -0.11 -4.03 -12.18
C TYR A 77 -1.02 -3.20 -11.25
N PRO A 78 -1.91 -3.83 -10.46
CA PRO A 78 -2.87 -3.11 -9.62
C PRO A 78 -2.20 -2.65 -8.32
N TYR A 79 -1.33 -1.63 -8.42
CA TYR A 79 -0.52 -1.15 -7.30
C TYR A 79 -1.38 -0.67 -6.12
N ASP A 80 -2.47 0.04 -6.43
CA ASP A 80 -3.47 0.59 -5.53
C ASP A 80 -4.69 -0.31 -5.33
N GLY A 81 -4.63 -1.53 -5.87
CA GLY A 81 -5.67 -2.55 -5.77
C GLY A 81 -5.64 -3.32 -4.45
N SER A 82 -6.71 -4.10 -4.25
CA SER A 82 -6.83 -5.10 -3.17
C SER A 82 -5.80 -6.23 -3.34
N LEU A 83 -5.54 -7.00 -2.27
CA LEU A 83 -4.67 -8.17 -2.37
C LEU A 83 -5.26 -9.21 -3.34
N LYS A 84 -6.59 -9.29 -3.44
CA LYS A 84 -7.30 -10.11 -4.43
C LYS A 84 -6.91 -9.71 -5.85
N GLU A 85 -6.98 -8.44 -6.20
CA GLU A 85 -6.63 -7.95 -7.54
C GLU A 85 -5.18 -8.26 -7.89
N LYS A 86 -4.26 -8.10 -6.93
CA LYS A 86 -2.85 -8.48 -7.12
C LYS A 86 -2.69 -9.98 -7.42
N ILE A 87 -3.46 -10.85 -6.75
CA ILE A 87 -3.46 -12.29 -7.06
C ILE A 87 -4.10 -12.57 -8.41
N GLU A 88 -5.22 -11.91 -8.76
CA GLU A 88 -5.92 -12.11 -10.03
C GLU A 88 -5.09 -11.63 -11.21
N TRP A 89 -4.36 -10.53 -11.06
CA TRP A 89 -3.33 -10.08 -12.00
C TRP A 89 -2.26 -11.16 -12.16
N ASN A 90 -1.65 -11.64 -11.07
CA ASN A 90 -0.64 -12.70 -11.15
C ASN A 90 -1.19 -13.96 -11.86
N LEU A 91 -2.44 -14.36 -11.57
CA LEU A 91 -3.14 -15.48 -12.22
C LEU A 91 -3.38 -15.29 -13.72
N SER A 92 -3.53 -14.05 -14.18
CA SER A 92 -3.83 -13.70 -15.57
C SER A 92 -2.59 -13.61 -16.45
N GLY A 93 -1.44 -13.24 -15.87
CA GLY A 93 -0.16 -13.21 -16.58
C GLY A 93 0.31 -14.60 -17.03
N THR A 94 1.12 -14.65 -18.08
CA THR A 94 1.80 -15.88 -18.55
C THR A 94 2.87 -16.34 -17.56
N TYR A 95 3.45 -17.53 -17.81
CA TYR A 95 4.57 -18.02 -16.99
C TYR A 95 5.79 -17.10 -17.07
N LEU A 96 6.04 -16.51 -18.25
CA LEU A 96 7.13 -15.56 -18.45
C LEU A 96 6.84 -14.24 -17.73
N ASP A 97 5.62 -13.70 -17.81
CA ASP A 97 5.26 -12.44 -17.14
C ASP A 97 5.52 -12.53 -15.64
N ARG A 98 5.11 -13.65 -15.02
CA ARG A 98 5.39 -13.93 -13.62
C ARG A 98 6.88 -14.05 -13.35
N TYR A 99 7.62 -14.78 -14.18
CA TYR A 99 9.06 -14.92 -14.00
C TYR A 99 9.78 -13.57 -14.07
N ILE A 100 9.42 -12.73 -15.04
CA ILE A 100 9.96 -11.37 -15.18
C ILE A 100 9.59 -10.55 -13.95
N PHE A 101 8.33 -10.54 -13.53
CA PHE A 101 7.89 -9.79 -12.35
C PHE A 101 8.64 -10.19 -11.06
N GLU A 102 8.83 -11.50 -10.83
CA GLU A 102 9.41 -12.00 -9.58
C GLU A 102 10.95 -11.93 -9.54
N ASN A 103 11.63 -12.02 -10.69
CA ASN A 103 13.08 -12.23 -10.73
C ASN A 103 13.86 -11.14 -11.47
N GLU A 104 13.23 -10.40 -12.38
CA GLU A 104 13.97 -9.52 -13.29
C GLU A 104 13.47 -8.07 -13.29
N TYR A 105 12.17 -7.87 -13.07
CA TYR A 105 11.56 -6.56 -13.10
C TYR A 105 12.06 -5.75 -11.90
N PRO A 106 12.52 -4.50 -12.10
CA PRO A 106 12.95 -3.65 -10.99
C PRO A 106 11.80 -3.36 -10.02
N ARG A 107 11.98 -3.78 -8.77
CA ARG A 107 11.10 -3.48 -7.65
C ARG A 107 11.88 -2.71 -6.59
N THR A 108 11.18 -1.98 -5.73
CA THR A 108 11.82 -1.24 -4.65
C THR A 108 10.90 -1.12 -3.43
N THR A 109 11.51 -0.99 -2.26
CA THR A 109 10.89 -0.36 -1.09
C THR A 109 11.23 1.12 -1.07
N GLY A 110 10.71 1.88 -0.12
CA GLY A 110 11.20 3.23 0.10
C GLY A 110 10.66 3.87 1.36
N TYR A 111 11.32 4.96 1.77
CA TYR A 111 10.84 5.87 2.80
C TYR A 111 11.26 7.30 2.44
N ILE A 112 10.67 8.27 3.12
CA ILE A 112 10.97 9.69 2.92
C ILE A 112 11.73 10.28 4.10
N ASN A 113 12.51 11.32 3.82
CA ASN A 113 13.18 12.17 4.78
C ASN A 113 12.64 13.59 4.63
N PHE A 114 12.02 14.11 5.69
CA PHE A 114 11.69 15.52 5.80
C PHE A 114 12.78 16.26 6.55
N GLY A 115 12.99 17.53 6.18
CA GLY A 115 13.69 18.47 7.03
C GLY A 115 15.20 18.26 7.10
N GLU A 116 15.83 17.69 6.07
CA GLU A 116 17.29 17.61 5.99
C GLU A 116 17.96 19.00 5.91
N ALA A 117 17.23 20.01 5.43
CA ALA A 117 17.63 21.41 5.45
C ALA A 117 16.63 22.25 6.27
N TYR A 118 16.97 22.54 7.53
CA TYR A 118 16.36 23.63 8.30
C TYR A 118 17.18 24.90 8.08
N SER A 119 16.53 25.97 7.62
CA SER A 119 17.14 27.28 7.47
C SER A 119 16.66 28.21 8.59
N LEU A 120 17.59 29.03 9.10
CA LEU A 120 17.40 30.06 10.13
C LEU A 120 16.10 30.85 9.97
N GLY A 121 15.17 30.66 10.91
CA GLY A 121 14.09 31.58 11.18
C GLY A 121 14.05 31.86 12.68
N SER A 122 13.63 33.07 13.06
CA SER A 122 13.48 33.42 14.47
C SER A 122 12.40 32.56 15.12
N HIS A 123 12.74 31.92 16.23
CA HIS A 123 11.77 31.24 17.08
C HIS A 123 10.72 32.24 17.58
N SER A 124 9.45 31.90 17.44
CA SER A 124 8.40 32.47 18.28
C SER A 124 8.37 31.69 19.57
N ASP A 125 7.99 32.36 20.67
CA ASP A 125 7.91 31.78 22.01
C ASP A 125 7.01 30.52 22.07
N TYR A 126 6.18 30.29 21.04
CA TYR A 126 5.07 29.34 21.00
C TYR A 126 5.39 28.02 20.25
N GLY A 127 6.60 27.89 19.69
CA GLY A 127 7.11 26.64 19.10
C GLY A 127 6.62 26.29 17.69
N TYR A 128 5.69 27.06 17.12
CA TYR A 128 5.18 26.92 15.74
C TYR A 128 5.93 27.77 14.70
N ALA A 129 6.76 28.72 15.13
CA ALA A 129 7.53 29.52 14.19
C ALA A 129 8.74 28.73 13.69
N ASN A 130 8.64 28.33 12.43
CA ASN A 130 9.58 28.78 11.41
C ASN A 130 8.80 28.77 10.09
N PHE A 131 8.88 29.86 9.32
CA PHE A 131 8.87 29.71 7.87
C PHE A 131 10.30 29.31 7.55
N PRO A 132 10.61 28.01 7.38
CA PRO A 132 11.91 27.69 6.83
C PRO A 132 11.98 28.46 5.50
N GLY A 133 13.09 29.16 5.24
CA GLY A 133 13.38 29.70 3.91
C GLY A 133 13.26 28.66 2.78
N ASN A 134 13.22 27.37 3.15
CA ASN A 134 12.81 26.24 2.32
C ASN A 134 11.56 25.55 2.90
N GLU A 135 10.39 25.93 2.38
CA GLU A 135 9.11 25.25 2.56
C GLU A 135 9.21 23.77 2.17
N GLU A 136 8.60 22.86 2.95
CA GLU A 136 8.61 21.43 2.64
C GLU A 136 7.37 20.71 3.19
N TRP A 137 6.69 19.96 2.33
CA TRP A 137 5.55 19.11 2.70
C TRP A 137 5.07 18.22 1.56
N ILE A 138 4.26 17.22 1.88
CA ILE A 138 3.44 16.51 0.90
C ILE A 138 2.00 16.97 1.06
N TYR A 139 1.45 17.59 0.01
CA TYR A 139 0.08 18.10 0.01
C TYR A 139 -0.85 17.22 -0.82
N PHE A 140 -2.03 16.97 -0.28
CA PHE A 140 -3.06 16.18 -0.93
C PHE A 140 -4.43 16.77 -0.61
N LYS A 141 -5.43 16.46 -1.44
CA LYS A 141 -6.80 16.95 -1.26
C LYS A 141 -7.74 15.77 -1.14
N GLY A 142 -8.64 15.85 -0.18
CA GLY A 142 -9.86 15.09 -0.26
C GLY A 142 -10.74 15.71 -1.34
N HIS A 143 -11.35 14.91 -2.20
CA HIS A 143 -12.18 15.46 -3.27
C HIS A 143 -13.41 16.19 -2.67
N ASN A 144 -13.78 17.32 -3.28
CA ASN A 144 -14.90 18.16 -2.87
C ASN A 144 -16.10 18.01 -3.82
N THR A 145 -17.27 18.26 -3.24
CA THR A 145 -18.62 18.12 -3.77
C THR A 145 -18.88 18.74 -5.16
N ASN A 146 -19.67 18.03 -5.97
CA ASN A 146 -20.40 18.46 -7.20
C ASN A 146 -19.80 18.14 -8.58
N SER A 147 -19.33 16.92 -8.83
CA SER A 147 -19.52 16.33 -10.17
C SER A 147 -20.82 15.52 -10.14
N SER A 148 -21.82 15.95 -10.90
CA SER A 148 -23.03 15.18 -11.12
C SER A 148 -22.63 13.81 -11.67
N LEU A 149 -23.10 12.73 -11.02
CA LEU A 149 -23.06 11.38 -11.58
C LEU A 149 -23.55 11.46 -13.02
N ASN A 150 -22.71 11.10 -13.99
CA ASN A 150 -23.18 10.95 -15.35
C ASN A 150 -24.07 9.70 -15.36
N THR A 151 -25.39 9.90 -15.37
CA THR A 151 -26.41 8.85 -15.20
C THR A 151 -26.57 7.94 -16.43
N THR A 152 -25.54 7.84 -17.28
CA THR A 152 -25.57 6.93 -18.42
C THR A 152 -25.48 5.49 -17.95
N THR A 153 -26.51 4.71 -18.25
CA THR A 153 -26.51 3.26 -18.11
C THR A 153 -25.39 2.68 -19.01
N ASN A 154 -24.33 2.13 -18.41
CA ASN A 154 -23.06 1.69 -19.04
C ASN A 154 -22.08 2.79 -19.50
N PRO A 155 -21.38 3.47 -18.59
CA PRO A 155 -20.09 4.08 -18.92
C PRO A 155 -19.00 3.00 -19.01
N GLU A 156 -18.03 3.19 -19.91
CA GLU A 156 -16.80 2.39 -19.94
C GLU A 156 -16.09 2.42 -18.56
N LEU A 157 -15.40 1.34 -18.18
CA LEU A 157 -14.71 1.23 -16.88
C LEU A 157 -13.77 2.42 -16.60
N THR A 158 -13.15 2.95 -17.66
CA THR A 158 -12.31 4.17 -17.65
C THR A 158 -13.03 5.41 -17.11
N LEU A 159 -14.32 5.58 -17.39
CA LEU A 159 -15.15 6.70 -16.94
C LEU A 159 -15.73 6.49 -15.54
N GLN A 160 -15.61 5.29 -14.95
CA GLN A 160 -15.93 5.04 -13.55
C GLN A 160 -14.77 5.44 -12.63
N PHE A 161 -13.52 5.48 -13.12
CA PHE A 161 -12.37 5.93 -12.34
C PHE A 161 -12.38 7.43 -12.03
N ASP A 162 -12.95 8.24 -12.93
CA ASP A 162 -13.22 9.68 -12.68
C ASP A 162 -14.18 9.90 -11.50
N ASN A 163 -14.88 8.84 -11.06
CA ASN A 163 -15.95 8.89 -10.07
C ASN A 163 -15.59 8.24 -8.70
N LEU A 164 -14.38 7.71 -8.52
CA LEU A 164 -13.96 6.99 -7.30
C LEU A 164 -13.85 7.84 -6.02
N ASN A 165 -14.05 9.15 -6.19
CA ASN A 165 -14.03 10.18 -5.18
C ASN A 165 -15.32 11.04 -5.17
N ILE A 166 -16.41 10.57 -5.77
CA ILE A 166 -17.68 11.33 -5.77
C ILE A 166 -18.34 11.30 -4.40
N TYR A 167 -18.56 12.50 -3.86
CA TYR A 167 -19.54 12.71 -2.81
C TYR A 167 -20.95 12.53 -3.36
N ASN A 168 -21.68 11.51 -2.90
CA ASN A 168 -23.09 11.33 -3.24
C ASN A 168 -23.91 11.24 -1.94
N THR A 169 -24.99 12.02 -1.87
CA THR A 169 -25.90 12.05 -0.70
C THR A 169 -26.94 10.93 -0.74
N ALA A 170 -27.19 10.35 -1.92
CA ALA A 170 -28.09 9.21 -2.13
C ALA A 170 -27.36 7.86 -2.13
N SER A 171 -26.06 7.85 -2.46
CA SER A 171 -25.15 6.72 -2.21
C SER A 171 -23.99 7.20 -1.39
N GLN A 172 -23.76 6.64 -0.21
CA GLN A 172 -22.79 7.06 0.82
C GLN A 172 -21.31 7.15 0.37
N GLY A 173 -21.02 7.84 -0.73
CA GLY A 173 -19.70 8.22 -1.17
C GLY A 173 -19.26 9.35 -0.28
N LEU A 174 -18.51 9.00 0.76
CA LEU A 174 -17.95 9.96 1.71
C LEU A 174 -16.56 10.36 1.24
N SER A 175 -16.15 11.60 1.52
CA SER A 175 -14.80 12.09 1.18
C SER A 175 -13.75 11.09 1.67
N ASN A 176 -12.69 10.85 0.88
CA ASN A 176 -11.63 9.95 1.29
C ASN A 176 -10.84 10.47 2.52
N LEU A 177 -10.98 11.76 2.85
CA LEU A 177 -10.47 12.39 4.07
C LEU A 177 -11.57 12.71 5.09
N GLU A 178 -12.69 11.97 5.07
CA GLU A 178 -13.77 12.16 6.02
C GLU A 178 -13.31 11.99 7.47
N LEU A 179 -13.79 12.90 8.33
CA LEU A 179 -13.63 12.82 9.77
C LEU A 179 -15.01 12.71 10.42
N GLU A 180 -15.30 11.56 11.01
CA GLU A 180 -16.59 11.25 11.64
C GLU A 180 -16.35 10.56 12.98
N GLY A 181 -17.04 11.01 14.03
CA GLY A 181 -16.83 10.47 15.37
C GLY A 181 -17.51 9.12 15.59
N SER A 182 -18.63 8.83 14.92
CA SER A 182 -19.37 7.58 15.06
C SER A 182 -18.62 6.36 14.50
N SER A 183 -18.05 6.48 13.30
CA SER A 183 -17.16 5.47 12.72
C SER A 183 -15.74 5.54 13.30
N GLY A 184 -15.33 6.74 13.73
CA GLY A 184 -14.00 7.04 14.21
C GLY A 184 -13.00 7.29 13.08
N VAL A 185 -11.76 7.59 13.44
CA VAL A 185 -10.66 7.85 12.50
C VAL A 185 -9.36 7.26 13.03
N SER A 186 -8.46 6.87 12.13
CA SER A 186 -7.13 6.38 12.51
C SER A 186 -6.03 6.91 11.60
N VAL A 187 -4.87 7.19 12.19
CA VAL A 187 -3.65 7.55 11.48
C VAL A 187 -2.56 6.56 11.87
N GLU A 188 -1.91 5.94 10.90
CA GLU A 188 -0.77 5.03 11.12
C GLU A 188 0.43 5.47 10.28
N PHE A 189 1.64 5.33 10.82
CA PHE A 189 2.88 5.59 10.09
C PHE A 189 4.07 4.99 10.83
N TRP A 190 5.13 4.70 10.10
CA TRP A 190 6.46 4.48 10.65
C TRP A 190 7.21 5.80 10.73
N LEU A 191 7.88 6.03 11.85
CA LEU A 191 8.63 7.25 12.12
C LEU A 191 10.02 6.89 12.66
N ASN A 192 11.04 7.57 12.15
CA ASN A 192 12.37 7.57 12.73
C ASN A 192 12.82 9.01 13.00
N LYS A 193 12.96 9.34 14.28
CA LYS A 193 13.57 10.58 14.76
C LYS A 193 14.46 10.25 15.95
N SER A 194 15.72 10.64 15.89
CA SER A 194 16.70 10.42 16.96
C SER A 194 16.73 11.56 17.97
N GLN A 195 16.74 12.78 17.46
CA GLN A 195 16.80 14.01 18.24
C GLN A 195 16.27 15.18 17.40
N TYR A 196 16.22 16.35 18.01
CA TYR A 196 16.15 17.60 17.28
C TYR A 196 17.56 17.95 16.79
N THR A 197 17.76 18.02 15.47
CA THR A 197 19.09 18.06 14.82
C THR A 197 19.70 19.45 14.76
N SER A 198 18.90 20.51 14.91
CA SER A 198 19.40 21.89 14.99
C SER A 198 18.62 22.69 16.01
N ALA A 199 19.26 23.74 16.53
CA ALA A 199 18.56 24.74 17.33
C ALA A 199 17.46 25.46 16.53
N ASP A 200 17.45 25.35 15.20
CA ASP A 200 16.51 25.99 14.28
C ASP A 200 15.30 25.11 13.93
N GLU A 201 15.25 23.87 14.44
CA GLU A 201 14.07 23.03 14.26
C GLU A 201 12.86 23.63 14.98
N SER A 202 11.69 23.57 14.33
CA SER A 202 10.45 23.92 15.00
C SER A 202 10.26 23.02 16.23
N ARG A 203 10.04 23.62 17.40
CA ARG A 203 9.81 22.89 18.66
C ARG A 203 8.56 22.02 18.58
N ARG A 204 7.55 22.48 17.82
CA ARG A 204 6.42 21.67 17.38
C ARG A 204 6.60 21.28 15.91
N GLN A 205 6.42 20.01 15.60
CA GLN A 205 6.58 19.47 14.24
C GLN A 205 5.35 18.67 13.86
N VAL A 206 4.74 19.01 12.73
CA VAL A 206 3.49 18.38 12.29
C VAL A 206 3.80 17.12 11.50
N ILE A 207 3.20 16.01 11.90
CA ILE A 207 3.24 14.76 11.13
C ILE A 207 2.19 14.83 10.02
N VAL A 208 0.93 15.07 10.40
CA VAL A 208 -0.18 15.22 9.47
C VAL A 208 -1.15 16.28 9.97
N ASP A 209 -1.71 17.03 9.02
CA ASP A 209 -2.74 18.02 9.24
C ASP A 209 -3.81 17.92 8.16
N ILE A 210 -5.05 17.64 8.56
CA ILE A 210 -6.22 17.53 7.70
C ILE A 210 -7.23 18.58 8.14
N TRP A 211 -7.60 19.51 7.26
CA TRP A 211 -8.47 20.64 7.56
C TRP A 211 -9.61 20.78 6.54
N ASN A 212 -10.81 21.10 7.00
CA ASN A 212 -12.02 21.17 6.19
C ASN A 212 -12.20 22.45 5.35
N SER A 213 -11.16 23.28 5.27
CA SER A 213 -11.21 24.61 4.66
C SER A 213 -12.20 25.60 5.31
N GLY A 214 -12.71 25.29 6.50
CA GLY A 214 -13.72 26.10 7.19
C GLY A 214 -13.16 27.37 7.82
N SER A 215 -13.97 28.44 7.83
CA SER A 215 -13.56 29.74 8.37
C SER A 215 -13.27 29.68 9.87
N TRP A 216 -12.18 30.33 10.26
CA TRP A 216 -11.91 30.70 11.65
C TRP A 216 -12.79 31.89 12.06
N GLY A 217 -13.29 31.90 13.29
CA GLY A 217 -13.96 33.08 13.84
C GLY A 217 -12.89 34.07 14.29
N ALA A 218 -12.83 35.28 13.74
CA ALA A 218 -11.97 36.33 14.28
C ALA A 218 -12.41 36.66 15.72
N GLY A 219 -11.70 36.13 16.73
CA GLY A 219 -12.01 36.28 18.16
C GLY A 219 -11.71 35.03 19.00
N THR A 220 -11.99 35.08 20.30
CA THR A 220 -11.65 34.08 21.33
C THR A 220 -12.40 32.73 21.24
N GLY A 221 -12.89 32.33 20.07
CA GLY A 221 -13.74 31.15 19.92
C GLY A 221 -13.56 30.39 18.60
N VAL A 222 -13.62 29.06 18.69
CA VAL A 222 -13.59 28.16 17.53
C VAL A 222 -14.94 28.27 16.78
N SER A 223 -14.88 28.55 15.47
CA SER A 223 -16.05 28.66 14.60
C SER A 223 -16.80 27.33 14.51
N SER A 224 -18.13 27.37 14.40
CA SER A 224 -18.96 26.16 14.18
C SER A 224 -18.66 25.44 12.85
N SER A 225 -17.99 26.12 11.91
CA SER A 225 -17.54 25.54 10.64
C SER A 225 -16.10 25.02 10.68
N TYR A 226 -15.39 25.14 11.80
CA TYR A 226 -14.02 24.64 11.93
C TYR A 226 -14.00 23.12 12.02
N GLY A 227 -13.20 22.45 11.21
CA GLY A 227 -13.02 21.01 11.30
C GLY A 227 -11.59 20.62 10.97
N ARG A 228 -10.95 19.85 11.85
CA ARG A 228 -9.52 19.55 11.70
C ARG A 228 -9.09 18.30 12.44
N LEU A 229 -8.19 17.52 11.85
CA LEU A 229 -7.36 16.52 12.51
C LEU A 229 -5.90 16.96 12.37
N ARG A 230 -5.21 17.24 13.47
CA ARG A 230 -3.77 17.55 13.48
C ARG A 230 -3.07 16.63 14.45
N VAL A 231 -2.01 15.97 13.97
CA VAL A 231 -1.08 15.17 14.78
C VAL A 231 0.30 15.80 14.67
N GLU A 232 0.84 16.22 15.80
CA GLU A 232 2.15 16.86 15.89
C GLU A 232 2.96 16.27 17.05
N ILE A 233 4.26 16.48 17.03
CA ILE A 233 5.19 16.16 18.11
C ILE A 233 5.75 17.45 18.70
N SER A 234 6.00 17.47 20.01
CA SER A 234 6.48 18.67 20.69
C SER A 234 7.70 18.38 21.58
N GLY A 235 8.80 19.08 21.30
CA GLY A 235 10.04 19.09 22.07
C GLY A 235 10.20 20.44 22.77
N THR A 236 9.50 20.65 23.89
CA THR A 236 9.73 21.80 24.78
C THR A 236 10.93 21.53 25.69
N GLU A 237 11.51 22.56 26.30
CA GLU A 237 12.67 22.41 27.22
C GLU A 237 12.39 21.46 28.39
N GLU A 238 11.13 21.36 28.85
CA GLU A 238 10.71 20.41 29.90
C GLU A 238 10.58 18.95 29.42
N ASN A 239 10.39 18.72 28.10
CA ASN A 239 10.17 17.39 27.51
C ASN A 239 11.13 17.09 26.34
N ALA A 240 12.27 17.79 26.25
CA ALA A 240 13.20 17.72 25.11
C ALA A 240 13.75 16.32 24.85
N PHE A 241 13.73 15.46 25.88
CA PHE A 241 14.19 14.07 25.82
C PHE A 241 13.05 13.05 25.59
N HIS A 242 11.78 13.45 25.69
CA HIS A 242 10.60 12.60 25.50
C HIS A 242 9.41 13.37 24.88
N PRO A 243 9.48 13.80 23.61
CA PRO A 243 8.38 14.50 22.97
C PRO A 243 7.17 13.59 22.86
N ASN A 244 6.02 14.12 23.27
CA ASN A 244 4.74 13.44 23.18
C ASN A 244 4.02 13.80 21.88
N PHE A 245 3.06 12.96 21.48
CA PHE A 245 2.12 13.36 20.46
C PHE A 245 1.13 14.36 21.05
N LEU A 246 0.90 15.44 20.32
CA LEU A 246 -0.17 16.39 20.55
C LEU A 246 -1.19 16.21 19.44
N VAL A 247 -2.46 16.03 19.82
CA VAL A 247 -3.54 15.80 18.87
C VAL A 247 -4.68 16.78 19.06
N GLU A 248 -5.11 17.38 17.96
CA GLU A 248 -6.38 18.09 17.84
C GLU A 248 -7.27 17.33 16.85
N LEU A 249 -8.49 16.99 17.26
CA LEU A 249 -9.53 16.49 16.36
C LEU A 249 -10.84 17.20 16.68
N LEU A 250 -11.28 18.14 15.83
CA LEU A 250 -12.43 19.00 16.12
C LEU A 250 -13.44 19.01 14.97
N SER A 251 -14.72 19.16 15.36
CA SER A 251 -15.84 19.54 14.51
C SER A 251 -16.62 20.63 15.25
N GLY A 252 -16.50 21.86 14.77
CA GLY A 252 -16.85 23.06 15.52
C GLY A 252 -16.08 23.14 16.83
N THR A 253 -16.81 23.21 17.95
CA THR A 253 -16.27 23.31 19.31
C THR A 253 -16.18 21.96 20.04
N THR A 254 -16.53 20.85 19.38
CA THR A 254 -16.55 19.52 20.00
C THR A 254 -15.54 18.58 19.34
N GLY A 255 -15.06 17.59 20.10
CA GLY A 255 -14.10 16.60 19.61
C GLY A 255 -13.01 16.23 20.62
N PHE A 256 -11.83 15.84 20.13
CA PHE A 256 -10.65 15.42 20.88
C PHE A 256 -9.72 16.62 21.01
N SER A 257 -9.97 17.41 22.04
CA SER A 257 -9.20 18.63 22.29
C SER A 257 -9.23 18.93 23.79
N SER A 258 -8.22 19.64 24.30
CA SER A 258 -8.25 20.18 25.66
C SER A 258 -9.11 21.45 25.72
N ASP A 259 -9.78 21.69 26.84
CA ASP A 259 -10.68 22.83 27.01
C ASP A 259 -9.96 24.18 26.89
N LEU A 260 -10.24 24.94 25.82
CA LEU A 260 -9.74 26.31 25.60
C LEU A 260 -10.31 27.30 26.62
N VAL A 261 -11.57 27.08 27.01
CA VAL A 261 -12.38 28.07 27.73
C VAL A 261 -11.91 28.19 29.19
N ALA A 262 -11.43 27.09 29.78
CA ALA A 262 -10.93 27.08 31.15
C ALA A 262 -9.55 27.75 31.32
N LYS A 263 -8.76 27.88 30.25
CA LYS A 263 -7.35 28.32 30.34
C LYS A 263 -7.08 29.75 29.92
N GLY A 264 -8.07 30.46 29.37
CA GLY A 264 -7.85 31.76 28.73
C GLY A 264 -7.06 31.58 27.44
N ALA A 265 -7.65 31.90 26.30
CA ALA A 265 -6.99 31.72 25.01
C ALA A 265 -5.70 32.57 24.95
N THR A 266 -4.56 31.88 24.95
CA THR A 266 -3.23 32.41 24.65
C THR A 266 -2.57 31.44 23.68
N ALA A 267 -1.54 31.87 22.94
CA ALA A 267 -0.87 31.02 21.94
C ALA A 267 -0.22 29.74 22.53
N ASP A 268 -0.03 29.67 23.86
CA ASP A 268 0.43 28.48 24.59
C ASP A 268 -0.69 27.44 24.82
N ASN A 269 -1.95 27.83 24.64
CA ASN A 269 -3.14 27.03 24.89
C ASN A 269 -3.79 26.54 23.58
N VAL A 270 -3.01 26.00 22.64
CA VAL A 270 -3.58 25.27 21.50
C VAL A 270 -4.31 24.03 22.03
N PRO A 271 -5.54 23.73 21.60
CA PRO A 271 -6.37 22.70 22.22
C PRO A 271 -5.96 21.32 21.75
N THR A 272 -4.86 20.83 22.31
CA THR A 272 -4.27 19.53 22.00
C THR A 272 -4.35 18.61 23.20
N VAL A 273 -4.69 17.34 22.96
CA VAL A 273 -4.54 16.29 23.95
C VAL A 273 -3.14 15.70 23.84
N ILE A 274 -2.43 15.63 24.97
CA ILE A 274 -1.12 14.97 25.06
C ILE A 274 -1.34 13.47 25.10
N MET A 275 -0.77 12.74 24.15
CA MET A 275 -0.73 11.28 24.15
C MET A 275 0.72 10.87 24.41
N SER A 276 1.00 10.45 25.65
CA SER A 276 2.36 10.16 26.08
C SER A 276 2.95 8.97 25.35
N GLY A 277 4.08 9.18 24.70
CA GLY A 277 4.81 8.15 23.95
C GLY A 277 6.22 8.63 23.64
N SER A 278 7.22 7.75 23.78
CA SER A 278 8.60 8.11 23.46
C SER A 278 8.79 8.12 21.94
N VAL A 279 8.76 9.30 21.32
CA VAL A 279 8.93 9.45 19.86
C VAL A 279 10.40 9.49 19.43
N LEU A 280 11.28 10.06 20.27
CA LEU A 280 12.73 10.08 20.04
C LEU A 280 13.35 8.76 20.44
N THR A 281 13.50 7.87 19.47
CA THR A 281 14.05 6.53 19.69
C THR A 281 15.34 6.30 18.92
N GLY A 282 15.62 7.14 17.91
CA GLY A 282 16.73 6.94 16.98
C GLY A 282 16.63 5.64 16.20
N SER A 283 15.43 5.08 16.10
CA SER A 283 15.13 3.83 15.41
C SER A 283 13.71 3.90 14.86
N TRP A 284 13.45 3.10 13.83
CA TRP A 284 12.13 2.97 13.24
C TRP A 284 11.12 2.40 14.24
N ASN A 285 10.04 3.15 14.48
CA ASN A 285 8.91 2.69 15.27
C ASN A 285 7.60 2.97 14.52
N HIS A 286 6.66 2.04 14.61
CA HIS A 286 5.32 2.22 14.10
C HIS A 286 4.44 2.88 15.16
N PHE A 287 3.72 3.93 14.75
CA PHE A 287 2.74 4.60 15.58
C PHE A 287 1.36 4.51 14.94
N ALA A 288 0.34 4.19 15.74
CA ALA A 288 -1.06 4.29 15.34
C ALA A 288 -1.83 5.12 16.35
N LEU A 289 -2.53 6.15 15.87
CA LEU A 289 -3.41 6.99 16.66
C LEU A 289 -4.85 6.74 16.21
N THR A 290 -5.74 6.36 17.13
CA THR A 290 -7.14 6.05 16.79
C THR A 290 -8.11 6.82 17.67
N PHE A 291 -9.22 7.28 17.10
CA PHE A 291 -10.21 8.10 17.77
C PHE A 291 -11.63 7.62 17.43
N ALA A 292 -12.52 7.48 18.41
CA ALA A 292 -13.96 7.30 18.14
C ALA A 292 -14.82 7.71 19.33
N ASN A 293 -16.07 8.08 19.05
CA ASN A 293 -17.08 8.32 20.05
C ASN A 293 -17.37 7.04 20.85
N THR A 294 -17.52 7.17 22.16
CA THR A 294 -17.94 6.11 23.09
C THR A 294 -18.82 6.76 24.14
N GLY A 295 -20.14 6.53 24.05
CA GLY A 295 -21.11 7.28 24.84
C GLY A 295 -21.08 8.78 24.47
N SER A 296 -20.94 9.64 25.48
CA SER A 296 -20.94 11.11 25.31
C SER A 296 -19.55 11.73 25.16
N GLN A 297 -18.52 10.91 24.93
CA GLN A 297 -17.12 11.33 24.85
C GLN A 297 -16.45 10.67 23.66
N MET A 298 -15.31 11.21 23.24
CA MET A 298 -14.43 10.54 22.28
C MET A 298 -13.22 9.94 22.99
N VAL A 299 -12.87 8.71 22.62
CA VAL A 299 -11.73 7.96 23.15
C VAL A 299 -10.61 8.00 22.11
N GLY A 300 -9.45 8.53 22.50
CA GLY A 300 -8.20 8.48 21.75
C GLY A 300 -7.27 7.39 22.27
N ARG A 301 -6.63 6.64 21.38
CA ARG A 301 -5.62 5.62 21.73
C ARG A 301 -4.35 5.79 20.90
N LEU A 302 -3.20 5.58 21.52
CA LEU A 302 -1.90 5.50 20.86
C LEU A 302 -1.38 4.06 20.97
N TYR A 303 -0.91 3.53 19.86
CA TYR A 303 -0.20 2.26 19.80
C TYR A 303 1.21 2.49 19.31
N THR A 304 2.17 1.80 19.92
CA THR A 304 3.57 1.78 19.50
C THR A 304 3.94 0.33 19.18
N ASN A 305 4.39 0.08 17.95
CA ASN A 305 4.77 -1.26 17.46
C ASN A 305 3.67 -2.33 17.72
N GLY A 306 2.41 -1.95 17.45
CA GLY A 306 1.25 -2.82 17.63
C GLY A 306 0.70 -2.91 19.06
N VAL A 307 1.35 -2.30 20.06
CA VAL A 307 0.96 -2.38 21.48
C VAL A 307 0.29 -1.08 21.91
N LEU A 308 -0.85 -1.16 22.60
CA LEU A 308 -1.53 0.00 23.18
C LEU A 308 -0.66 0.60 24.30
N THR A 309 -0.24 1.85 24.14
CA THR A 309 0.63 2.57 25.10
C THR A 309 -0.08 3.70 25.82
N TYR A 310 -1.14 4.26 25.23
CA TYR A 310 -1.95 5.30 25.85
C TYR A 310 -3.42 5.18 25.46
N GLU A 311 -4.31 5.47 26.41
CA GLU A 311 -5.74 5.67 26.19
C GLU A 311 -6.18 6.91 26.97
N GLY A 312 -6.92 7.80 26.31
CA GLY A 312 -7.45 9.01 26.91
C GLY A 312 -8.82 9.35 26.34
N ILE A 313 -9.56 10.19 27.05
CA ILE A 313 -10.89 10.66 26.65
C ILE A 313 -10.92 12.17 26.48
N SER A 314 -11.82 12.66 25.64
CA SER A 314 -12.20 14.06 25.61
C SER A 314 -13.53 14.30 26.34
N GLY A 315 -13.84 15.57 26.62
CA GLY A 315 -15.10 15.96 27.25
C GLY A 315 -16.32 15.95 26.33
N SER A 316 -16.19 15.66 25.03
CA SER A 316 -17.29 15.74 24.06
C SER A 316 -17.16 14.75 22.89
N THR A 317 -18.25 14.50 22.17
CA THR A 317 -18.25 13.72 20.93
C THR A 317 -17.83 14.56 19.73
N LEU A 318 -17.31 13.89 18.69
CA LEU A 318 -17.11 14.49 17.37
C LEU A 318 -18.32 14.21 16.49
N GLY A 319 -18.89 15.25 15.86
CA GLY A 319 -19.83 15.08 14.74
C GLY A 319 -19.11 15.08 13.40
N THR A 320 -19.82 14.80 12.31
CA THR A 320 -19.24 14.82 10.95
C THR A 320 -18.57 16.16 10.66
N VAL A 321 -17.30 16.11 10.23
CA VAL A 321 -16.64 17.29 9.69
C VAL A 321 -17.07 17.47 8.24
N THR A 322 -17.70 18.59 7.94
CA THR A 322 -18.14 18.94 6.59
C THR A 322 -17.25 20.01 5.98
N GLY A 323 -17.08 20.01 4.65
CA GLY A 323 -16.26 20.99 3.94
C GLY A 323 -15.32 20.35 2.91
N SER A 324 -14.46 21.17 2.30
CA SER A 324 -13.43 20.69 1.39
C SER A 324 -12.21 20.27 2.20
N MET A 325 -11.96 18.97 2.28
CA MET A 325 -10.87 18.42 3.08
C MET A 325 -9.52 18.61 2.37
N LEU A 326 -8.58 19.26 3.04
CA LEU A 326 -7.21 19.46 2.58
C LEU A 326 -6.28 18.75 3.55
N GLY A 327 -5.29 18.02 3.05
CA GLY A 327 -4.32 17.29 3.85
C GLY A 327 -2.89 17.70 3.54
N GLN A 328 -2.04 17.71 4.56
CA GLN A 328 -0.61 17.93 4.42
C GLN A 328 0.16 17.04 5.40
N ILE A 329 1.21 16.38 4.92
CA ILE A 329 2.18 15.66 5.74
C ILE A 329 3.43 16.51 5.85
N GLY A 330 3.98 16.59 7.06
CA GLY A 330 5.25 17.24 7.34
C GLY A 330 5.18 18.74 7.68
N SER A 331 4.01 19.39 7.63
CA SER A 331 3.80 20.76 8.13
C SER A 331 2.32 21.14 8.14
N LEU A 332 2.00 22.34 8.64
CA LEU A 332 0.63 22.87 8.73
C LEU A 332 0.02 23.18 7.35
N VAL A 333 -1.22 22.75 7.12
CA VAL A 333 -2.08 23.21 6.01
C VAL A 333 -2.46 24.67 6.20
N ARG A 334 -2.76 25.05 7.45
CA ARG A 334 -3.27 26.38 7.83
C ARG A 334 -2.93 26.71 9.28
N GLN A 335 -3.09 27.97 9.65
CA GLN A 335 -2.86 28.50 11.00
C GLN A 335 -3.61 27.69 12.07
N VAL A 336 -3.02 27.49 13.25
CA VAL A 336 -3.62 26.73 14.36
C VAL A 336 -4.72 27.52 15.07
N SER A 337 -5.66 26.81 15.70
CA SER A 337 -6.72 27.40 16.51
C SER A 337 -6.16 28.17 17.72
N GLY A 338 -6.78 29.30 18.09
CA GLY A 338 -6.40 30.12 19.25
C GLY A 338 -5.24 31.09 19.01
N SER A 339 -4.76 31.19 17.77
CA SER A 339 -3.68 32.10 17.39
C SER A 339 -4.30 33.34 16.72
N GLU A 340 -4.15 34.53 17.32
CA GLU A 340 -4.75 35.77 16.79
C GLU A 340 -4.15 36.12 15.41
N GLU A 341 -5.00 36.56 14.47
CA GLU A 341 -4.59 37.05 13.16
C GLU A 341 -3.75 38.34 13.35
N GLY A 342 -2.47 38.29 13.02
CA GLY A 342 -1.54 39.43 13.14
C GLY A 342 -0.86 39.61 14.51
N SER A 343 -1.17 38.81 15.54
CA SER A 343 -0.51 38.91 16.86
C SER A 343 0.85 38.22 16.93
N TYR A 344 1.27 37.60 15.84
CA TYR A 344 2.65 37.22 15.62
C TYR A 344 3.28 38.27 14.72
N THR A 345 4.22 39.03 15.28
CA THR A 345 5.03 39.95 14.49
C THR A 345 5.82 39.15 13.44
N GLY A 346 5.37 39.19 12.18
CA GLY A 346 5.97 38.44 11.05
C GLY A 346 5.12 37.30 10.47
N ILE A 347 3.94 36.99 11.03
CA ILE A 347 3.04 35.95 10.48
C ILE A 347 1.80 36.62 9.91
N ASN A 348 1.84 36.89 8.60
CA ASN A 348 0.64 37.18 7.82
C ASN A 348 -0.15 35.88 7.59
N SER A 349 -1.36 36.01 7.08
CA SER A 349 -2.37 35.00 6.74
C SER A 349 -1.94 33.85 5.78
N THR A 350 -0.64 33.54 5.71
CA THR A 350 0.10 32.62 4.82
C THR A 350 0.83 31.49 5.57
N THR A 351 0.36 31.02 6.74
CA THR A 351 1.02 30.00 7.61
C THR A 351 1.11 28.56 7.08
N ARG A 352 0.82 28.32 5.80
CA ARG A 352 1.00 26.98 5.23
C ARG A 352 2.50 26.67 5.23
N GLY A 353 2.88 25.46 5.61
CA GLY A 353 4.31 25.07 5.65
C GLY A 353 5.04 25.31 6.97
N ALA A 354 4.42 25.98 7.94
CA ALA A 354 4.98 26.17 9.27
C ALA A 354 4.97 24.87 10.10
N ALA A 355 5.76 24.83 11.17
CA ALA A 355 5.97 23.64 12.01
C ALA A 355 6.41 22.42 11.20
N LYS A 356 7.38 22.64 10.31
CA LYS A 356 7.99 21.62 9.47
C LYS A 356 8.48 20.45 10.31
N LEU A 357 8.37 19.24 9.77
CA LEU A 357 8.91 17.99 10.32
C LEU A 357 10.38 17.79 9.95
N SER A 358 11.16 17.24 10.87
CA SER A 358 12.50 16.68 10.64
C SER A 358 12.51 15.25 11.13
N ALA A 359 12.16 14.33 10.24
CA ALA A 359 12.14 12.91 10.53
C ALA A 359 12.06 12.11 9.23
N SER A 360 12.37 10.83 9.33
CA SER A 360 12.02 9.89 8.27
C SER A 360 10.63 9.31 8.51
N LEU A 361 9.83 9.21 7.46
CA LEU A 361 8.48 8.63 7.48
C LEU A 361 8.38 7.50 6.46
N ASP A 362 7.64 6.45 6.82
CA ASP A 362 7.34 5.32 5.94
C ASP A 362 5.89 4.84 6.20
N GLU A 363 5.26 4.19 5.20
CA GLU A 363 3.98 3.50 5.33
C GLU A 363 2.86 4.35 5.99
N PHE A 364 2.68 5.60 5.53
CA PHE A 364 1.66 6.51 6.05
C PHE A 364 0.25 6.08 5.60
N ARG A 365 -0.67 5.89 6.56
CA ARG A 365 -2.04 5.43 6.32
C ARG A 365 -3.03 6.32 7.07
N PHE A 366 -4.10 6.72 6.38
CA PHE A 366 -5.26 7.37 6.98
C PHE A 366 -6.50 6.51 6.79
N TRP A 367 -7.21 6.25 7.88
CA TRP A 367 -8.45 5.49 7.91
C TRP A 367 -9.63 6.35 8.37
N LYS A 368 -10.75 6.20 7.68
CA LYS A 368 -12.06 6.81 7.98
C LYS A 368 -12.84 6.08 9.06
N THR A 369 -12.22 5.08 9.68
CA THR A 369 -12.76 4.31 10.80
C THR A 369 -11.70 4.13 11.88
N ARG A 370 -12.18 3.83 13.09
CA ARG A 370 -11.31 3.41 14.19
C ARG A 370 -10.82 1.99 13.99
N ARG A 371 -9.51 1.84 13.81
CA ARG A 371 -8.83 0.55 13.79
C ARG A 371 -8.81 -0.07 15.18
N THR A 372 -9.11 -1.35 15.26
CA THR A 372 -9.10 -2.09 16.53
C THR A 372 -7.68 -2.45 16.96
N SER A 373 -7.48 -2.71 18.26
CA SER A 373 -6.17 -3.17 18.77
C SER A 373 -5.69 -4.44 18.07
N GLU A 374 -6.61 -5.33 17.71
CA GLU A 374 -6.31 -6.56 16.98
C GLU A 374 -5.84 -6.26 15.55
N GLN A 375 -6.57 -5.39 14.84
CA GLN A 375 -6.22 -4.96 13.49
C GLN A 375 -4.83 -4.30 13.46
N ILE A 376 -4.55 -3.40 14.39
CA ILE A 376 -3.24 -2.73 14.48
C ILE A 376 -2.15 -3.75 14.82
N GLY A 377 -2.37 -4.59 15.85
CA GLY A 377 -1.41 -5.61 16.26
C GLY A 377 -1.06 -6.63 15.17
N LYS A 378 -1.97 -6.88 14.21
CA LYS A 378 -1.76 -7.79 13.08
C LYS A 378 -1.09 -7.16 11.86
N HIS A 379 -1.22 -5.85 11.65
CA HIS A 379 -0.89 -5.20 10.36
C HIS A 379 0.14 -4.07 10.43
N TRP A 380 0.65 -3.74 11.63
CA TRP A 380 1.63 -2.66 11.79
C TRP A 380 2.98 -2.92 11.09
N PHE A 381 3.34 -4.20 10.87
CA PHE A 381 4.61 -4.63 10.26
C PHE A 381 4.45 -5.22 8.85
N THR A 382 3.29 -5.04 8.23
CA THR A 382 3.00 -5.57 6.88
C THR A 382 2.30 -4.52 6.05
N GLN A 383 2.56 -4.51 4.75
CA GLN A 383 1.77 -3.76 3.79
C GLN A 383 0.32 -4.26 3.76
N ILE A 384 -0.60 -3.37 3.38
CA ILE A 384 -2.03 -3.66 3.26
C ILE A 384 -2.50 -3.47 1.82
N GLY A 385 -3.55 -4.19 1.41
CA GLY A 385 -4.18 -3.98 0.10
C GLY A 385 -5.11 -2.78 0.11
N GLY A 386 -5.13 -2.03 -0.98
CA GLY A 386 -6.08 -0.95 -1.25
C GLY A 386 -7.36 -1.47 -1.94
N GLY A 387 -7.72 -0.83 -3.05
CA GLY A 387 -8.78 -1.25 -3.97
C GLY A 387 -10.14 -0.60 -3.68
N THR A 388 -10.69 0.10 -4.67
CA THR A 388 -12.01 0.75 -4.60
C THR A 388 -12.97 0.35 -5.73
N ASN A 389 -12.47 -0.31 -6.78
CA ASN A 389 -13.06 -0.37 -8.12
C ASN A 389 -13.73 -1.72 -8.46
N THR A 390 -13.13 -2.89 -8.17
CA THR A 390 -13.67 -4.19 -8.63
C THR A 390 -14.63 -4.87 -7.65
N ASP A 391 -14.61 -4.48 -6.38
CA ASP A 391 -15.42 -5.15 -5.35
C ASP A 391 -16.73 -4.40 -5.01
N LEU A 392 -16.93 -3.16 -5.50
CA LEU A 392 -18.23 -2.45 -5.42
C LEU A 392 -19.29 -3.11 -6.30
N THR A 393 -18.91 -3.61 -7.49
CA THR A 393 -19.82 -4.30 -8.43
C THR A 393 -20.28 -5.68 -7.94
N LEU A 394 -19.52 -6.29 -7.01
CA LEU A 394 -19.82 -7.59 -6.40
C LEU A 394 -20.75 -7.49 -5.17
N ALA A 395 -21.29 -6.31 -4.83
CA ALA A 395 -22.25 -6.13 -3.74
C ALA A 395 -23.58 -6.91 -3.94
N THR A 396 -23.87 -7.38 -5.15
CA THR A 396 -24.97 -8.34 -5.41
C THR A 396 -24.61 -9.78 -5.04
N SER A 397 -23.35 -10.05 -4.69
CA SER A 397 -22.73 -11.37 -4.59
C SER A 397 -21.79 -11.51 -3.38
N ALA A 398 -22.29 -11.22 -2.17
CA ALA A 398 -21.76 -11.77 -0.91
C ALA A 398 -20.29 -11.47 -0.49
N SER A 399 -19.59 -10.49 -1.08
CA SER A 399 -18.33 -10.00 -0.51
C SER A 399 -18.58 -9.27 0.82
N SER A 400 -17.73 -9.54 1.82
CA SER A 400 -17.86 -9.03 3.20
C SER A 400 -16.84 -7.95 3.54
N LYS A 401 -15.86 -7.69 2.65
CA LYS A 401 -14.88 -6.60 2.83
C LYS A 401 -15.38 -5.27 2.27
N TYR A 402 -16.17 -5.33 1.19
CA TYR A 402 -16.69 -4.16 0.50
C TYR A 402 -18.16 -4.41 0.14
N SER A 403 -19.05 -3.68 0.80
CA SER A 403 -20.46 -3.62 0.42
C SER A 403 -20.89 -2.17 0.37
N TYR A 404 -22.01 -1.87 -0.26
CA TYR A 404 -22.62 -0.54 -0.16
C TYR A 404 -22.90 -0.13 1.30
N GLU A 405 -22.98 -1.11 2.20
CA GLU A 405 -23.19 -0.94 3.65
C GLU A 405 -21.88 -0.89 4.45
N ASN A 406 -20.72 -1.22 3.85
CA ASN A 406 -19.37 -1.19 4.46
C ASN A 406 -18.33 -0.75 3.40
N PRO A 407 -18.14 0.57 3.18
CA PRO A 407 -17.18 1.09 2.20
C PRO A 407 -15.72 0.84 2.64
N VAL A 408 -14.77 0.91 1.70
CA VAL A 408 -13.32 0.84 2.02
C VAL A 408 -12.98 1.98 3.00
N ASP A 409 -12.53 1.59 4.19
CA ASP A 409 -12.19 2.51 5.28
C ASP A 409 -10.85 3.24 5.06
N LEU A 410 -9.99 2.71 4.20
CA LEU A 410 -8.70 3.33 3.88
C LEU A 410 -8.94 4.57 3.00
N GLY A 411 -8.54 5.72 3.50
CA GLY A 411 -8.73 7.02 2.85
C GLY A 411 -7.53 7.46 2.02
N VAL A 412 -6.32 7.28 2.56
CA VAL A 412 -5.04 7.55 1.88
C VAL A 412 -4.00 6.53 2.36
N TYR A 413 -3.15 6.07 1.46
CA TYR A 413 -2.01 5.23 1.80
C TYR A 413 -0.79 5.57 0.95
N TYR A 414 0.28 6.03 1.59
CA TYR A 414 1.56 6.34 0.95
C TYR A 414 2.66 5.42 1.47
N LYS A 415 3.26 4.65 0.56
CA LYS A 415 4.39 3.75 0.84
C LYS A 415 5.75 4.36 0.54
N PHE A 416 5.79 5.41 -0.28
CA PHE A 416 7.01 6.10 -0.69
C PHE A 416 8.05 5.24 -1.44
N ASN A 417 7.60 4.19 -2.13
CA ASN A 417 8.42 3.20 -2.82
C ASN A 417 8.39 3.34 -4.36
N GLU A 418 8.22 4.55 -4.87
CA GLU A 418 8.18 4.83 -6.31
C GLU A 418 9.57 4.74 -6.98
N GLY A 419 10.64 4.66 -6.18
CA GLY A 419 12.03 4.72 -6.62
C GLY A 419 12.57 6.15 -6.72
N ILE A 420 13.73 6.30 -7.36
CA ILE A 420 14.40 7.59 -7.58
C ILE A 420 14.87 7.65 -9.03
N LEU A 421 14.22 8.48 -9.84
CA LEU A 421 14.57 8.64 -11.26
C LEU A 421 15.92 9.34 -11.43
N ASN A 422 16.18 10.38 -10.65
CA ASN A 422 17.39 11.16 -10.77
C ASN A 422 18.00 11.53 -9.41
N THR A 423 19.19 10.99 -9.14
CA THR A 423 19.94 11.21 -7.90
C THR A 423 20.82 12.47 -7.91
N SER A 424 20.91 13.16 -9.06
CA SER A 424 21.80 14.30 -9.28
C SER A 424 21.06 15.64 -9.44
N SER A 425 19.79 15.61 -9.84
CA SER A 425 18.95 16.81 -9.99
C SER A 425 17.49 16.49 -9.72
N ILE A 426 16.76 17.46 -9.18
CA ILE A 426 15.32 17.35 -8.87
C ILE A 426 14.53 16.94 -10.13
N ASN A 427 13.61 15.99 -9.95
CA ASN A 427 12.67 15.53 -10.97
C ASN A 427 11.23 15.69 -10.45
N THR A 428 10.32 16.19 -11.29
CA THR A 428 8.91 16.42 -10.89
C THR A 428 8.15 15.14 -10.58
N GLN A 429 8.53 14.02 -11.22
CA GLN A 429 7.92 12.72 -10.96
C GLN A 429 8.41 12.14 -9.63
N ASP A 430 9.67 12.38 -9.25
CA ASP A 430 10.17 12.00 -7.92
C ASP A 430 9.50 12.83 -6.80
N ALA A 431 9.04 14.05 -7.12
CA ALA A 431 8.25 14.91 -6.22
C ALA A 431 6.74 14.54 -6.18
N THR A 432 6.32 13.47 -6.84
CA THR A 432 4.96 12.93 -6.76
C THR A 432 4.92 11.73 -5.83
N VAL A 433 3.90 11.65 -4.97
CA VAL A 433 3.65 10.52 -4.06
C VAL A 433 2.38 9.79 -4.48
N LEU A 434 2.48 8.51 -4.79
CA LEU A 434 1.36 7.70 -5.27
C LEU A 434 0.48 7.19 -4.11
N ASP A 435 -0.83 7.26 -4.31
CA ASP A 435 -1.83 6.73 -3.38
C ASP A 435 -2.13 5.24 -3.64
N TYR A 436 -1.77 4.41 -2.67
CA TYR A 436 -2.00 2.96 -2.68
C TYR A 436 -3.36 2.57 -2.09
N ALA A 437 -4.21 3.53 -1.67
CA ALA A 437 -5.55 3.24 -1.16
C ALA A 437 -6.60 3.02 -2.28
N GLY A 438 -6.26 3.34 -3.53
CA GLY A 438 -7.19 3.28 -4.66
C GLY A 438 -8.15 4.47 -4.73
N ARG A 439 -7.84 5.58 -4.06
CA ARG A 439 -8.67 6.79 -3.99
C ARG A 439 -8.13 7.91 -4.88
N VAL A 440 -7.10 7.65 -5.68
CA VAL A 440 -6.48 8.61 -6.62
C VAL A 440 -6.12 9.92 -5.91
N THR A 441 -5.67 9.83 -4.66
CA THR A 441 -5.29 10.99 -3.84
C THR A 441 -3.77 11.12 -3.80
N ASN A 442 -3.16 11.27 -4.98
CA ASN A 442 -1.71 11.42 -5.07
C ASN A 442 -1.25 12.71 -4.38
N GLY A 443 -0.13 12.62 -3.66
CA GLY A 443 0.50 13.74 -2.97
C GLY A 443 1.45 14.51 -3.88
N ALA A 444 1.47 15.84 -3.74
CA ALA A 444 2.45 16.73 -4.36
C ALA A 444 3.46 17.19 -3.31
N TRP A 445 4.74 16.92 -3.55
CA TRP A 445 5.82 17.23 -2.61
C TRP A 445 6.46 18.60 -2.92
N GLU A 446 6.14 19.60 -2.10
CA GLU A 446 6.79 20.90 -2.12
C GLU A 446 8.12 20.84 -1.37
N GLY A 447 9.17 21.48 -1.89
CA GLY A 447 10.50 21.43 -1.26
C GLY A 447 11.26 20.12 -1.47
N TYR A 448 10.83 19.27 -2.40
CA TYR A 448 11.53 18.01 -2.72
C TYR A 448 12.99 18.27 -3.13
N THR A 449 13.90 17.47 -2.58
CA THR A 449 15.32 17.44 -2.93
C THR A 449 15.76 16.03 -3.28
N VAL A 450 16.94 15.87 -3.89
CA VAL A 450 17.45 14.55 -4.33
C VAL A 450 17.72 13.57 -3.18
N THR A 451 17.76 14.05 -1.92
CA THR A 451 17.95 13.23 -0.71
C THR A 451 16.65 12.98 0.05
N SER A 452 15.55 13.61 -0.37
CA SER A 452 14.25 13.47 0.28
C SER A 452 13.71 12.04 0.22
N ARG A 453 14.08 11.22 -0.78
CA ARG A 453 13.67 9.80 -0.89
C ARG A 453 14.83 8.85 -0.62
N ASN A 454 14.50 7.69 -0.07
CA ASN A 454 15.40 6.55 0.08
C ASN A 454 14.71 5.26 -0.37
N THR A 455 15.46 4.29 -0.90
CA THR A 455 14.92 3.00 -1.37
C THR A 455 14.96 1.90 -0.29
N GLY A 456 15.33 2.22 0.95
CA GLY A 456 15.32 1.29 2.08
C GLY A 456 13.91 1.02 2.62
N SER A 457 13.84 0.24 3.70
CA SER A 457 12.58 -0.19 4.32
C SER A 457 12.61 0.07 5.82
N ALA A 458 11.58 0.72 6.37
CA ALA A 458 11.44 0.88 7.82
C ALA A 458 11.19 -0.47 8.53
N ILE A 459 10.47 -1.38 7.90
CA ILE A 459 10.11 -2.70 8.45
C ILE A 459 11.36 -3.58 8.61
N VAL A 460 12.23 -3.60 7.60
CA VAL A 460 13.50 -4.34 7.65
C VAL A 460 14.49 -3.64 8.59
N SER A 461 14.61 -2.32 8.50
CA SER A 461 15.55 -1.55 9.32
C SER A 461 15.22 -1.56 10.82
N SER A 462 13.94 -1.69 11.18
CA SER A 462 13.50 -1.88 12.57
C SER A 462 13.76 -3.29 13.12
N SER A 463 14.25 -4.22 12.29
CA SER A 463 14.44 -5.64 12.63
C SER A 463 13.16 -6.40 13.01
N VAL A 464 11.99 -5.84 12.69
CA VAL A 464 10.69 -6.50 12.92
C VAL A 464 10.41 -7.52 11.83
N GLY A 465 10.70 -7.15 10.57
CA GLY A 465 10.69 -8.06 9.43
C GLY A 465 12.12 -8.38 8.98
N SER A 466 12.37 -9.62 8.58
CA SER A 466 13.59 -9.98 7.84
C SER A 466 13.49 -9.63 6.35
N PHE A 467 12.30 -9.26 5.89
CA PHE A 467 11.97 -9.00 4.50
C PHE A 467 10.74 -8.08 4.44
N GLU A 468 10.69 -7.25 3.40
CA GLU A 468 9.51 -6.50 2.97
C GLU A 468 9.32 -6.73 1.47
N PHE A 469 8.06 -6.86 1.05
CA PHE A 469 7.74 -6.97 -0.38
C PHE A 469 8.05 -5.66 -1.10
N GLU A 470 8.92 -5.74 -2.10
CA GLU A 470 9.23 -4.62 -2.98
C GLU A 470 8.14 -4.47 -4.05
N ASP A 471 7.49 -3.31 -4.14
CA ASP A 471 6.52 -3.05 -5.22
C ASP A 471 7.27 -2.73 -6.54
N PRO A 472 6.68 -3.05 -7.70
CA PRO A 472 7.28 -2.72 -8.99
C PRO A 472 7.38 -1.21 -9.22
N ILE A 473 8.48 -0.78 -9.82
CA ILE A 473 8.62 0.60 -10.29
C ILE A 473 7.65 0.81 -11.46
N LEU A 474 6.76 1.79 -11.33
CA LEU A 474 5.65 2.03 -12.28
C LEU A 474 6.02 3.02 -13.40
N TYR A 475 7.24 3.56 -13.41
CA TYR A 475 7.68 4.53 -14.39
C TYR A 475 8.55 3.87 -15.47
N SER A 476 8.06 3.86 -16.70
CA SER A 476 8.81 3.36 -17.87
C SER A 476 10.08 4.17 -18.15
N SER A 477 10.07 5.46 -17.79
CA SER A 477 11.23 6.36 -17.88
C SER A 477 12.31 6.08 -16.83
N HIS A 478 12.04 5.23 -15.82
CA HIS A 478 13.02 4.90 -14.80
C HIS A 478 14.19 4.14 -15.42
N ARG A 479 15.41 4.57 -15.10
CA ARG A 479 16.64 4.03 -15.70
C ARG A 479 16.78 2.52 -15.50
N LEU A 480 16.43 2.02 -14.32
CA LEU A 480 16.44 0.57 -14.06
C LEU A 480 15.46 -0.19 -14.96
N VAL A 481 14.24 0.33 -15.13
CA VAL A 481 13.19 -0.30 -15.94
C VAL A 481 13.57 -0.27 -17.41
N SER A 482 13.89 0.91 -17.94
CA SER A 482 14.29 1.09 -19.34
C SER A 482 15.56 0.30 -19.71
N ASN A 483 16.60 0.32 -18.87
CA ASN A 483 17.81 -0.49 -19.13
C ASN A 483 17.52 -1.99 -19.11
N SER A 484 16.71 -2.45 -18.15
CA SER A 484 16.37 -3.87 -18.06
C SER A 484 15.54 -4.32 -19.26
N LEU A 485 14.56 -3.52 -19.68
CA LEU A 485 13.76 -3.76 -20.88
C LEU A 485 14.64 -3.81 -22.14
N GLU A 486 15.50 -2.81 -22.38
CA GLU A 486 16.35 -2.78 -23.58
C GLU A 486 17.35 -3.93 -23.62
N ASN A 487 17.88 -4.34 -22.46
CA ASN A 487 18.73 -5.52 -22.35
C ASN A 487 17.96 -6.79 -22.76
N ARG A 488 16.75 -6.99 -22.22
CA ARG A 488 15.91 -8.16 -22.55
C ARG A 488 15.45 -8.16 -24.01
N LYS A 489 15.07 -7.01 -24.55
CA LYS A 489 14.78 -6.87 -26.00
C LYS A 489 15.98 -7.22 -26.85
N SER A 490 17.19 -6.81 -26.47
CA SER A 490 18.42 -7.15 -27.20
C SER A 490 18.70 -8.66 -27.21
N ILE A 491 18.52 -9.33 -26.07
CA ILE A 491 18.62 -10.80 -25.96
C ILE A 491 17.56 -11.47 -26.84
N GLY A 492 16.31 -11.01 -26.78
CA GLY A 492 15.21 -11.51 -27.59
C GLY A 492 15.46 -11.37 -29.09
N LYS A 493 15.93 -10.20 -29.55
CA LYS A 493 16.29 -9.95 -30.95
C LYS A 493 17.36 -10.91 -31.46
N LEU A 494 18.40 -11.15 -30.66
CA LEU A 494 19.49 -12.05 -31.03
C LEU A 494 18.97 -13.48 -31.24
N TYR A 495 18.11 -13.94 -30.34
CA TYR A 495 17.48 -15.24 -30.46
C TYR A 495 16.56 -15.32 -31.69
N ASP A 496 15.68 -14.33 -31.85
CA ASP A 496 14.71 -14.27 -32.94
C ASP A 496 15.38 -14.32 -34.33
N ALA A 497 16.56 -13.70 -34.49
CA ALA A 497 17.32 -13.72 -35.74
C ALA A 497 17.78 -15.13 -36.17
N THR A 498 17.82 -16.09 -35.25
CA THR A 498 18.24 -17.48 -35.50
C THR A 498 17.12 -18.50 -35.35
N SER A 499 15.93 -18.05 -34.93
CA SER A 499 14.78 -18.93 -34.69
C SER A 499 14.09 -19.30 -36.00
N ASN A 500 14.28 -20.53 -36.45
CA ASN A 500 13.65 -21.06 -37.67
C ASN A 500 12.18 -21.47 -37.46
N SER A 501 11.71 -21.58 -36.21
CA SER A 501 10.36 -22.01 -35.85
C SER A 501 9.37 -20.86 -35.68
N SER A 502 9.80 -19.61 -35.90
CA SER A 502 8.94 -18.43 -35.82
C SER A 502 7.75 -18.52 -36.78
N LEU A 503 6.52 -18.43 -36.26
CA LEU A 503 5.31 -18.45 -37.08
C LEU A 503 5.27 -17.29 -38.08
N TYR A 504 5.66 -16.09 -37.66
CA TYR A 504 5.75 -14.95 -38.56
C TYR A 504 6.79 -15.18 -39.66
N GLY A 505 7.91 -15.82 -39.31
CA GLY A 505 8.97 -16.22 -40.24
C GLY A 505 8.56 -17.28 -41.27
N THR A 506 7.52 -18.08 -40.99
CA THR A 506 6.99 -19.07 -41.97
C THR A 506 6.17 -18.45 -43.10
N LEU A 507 5.76 -17.18 -42.97
CA LEU A 507 4.98 -16.51 -43.99
C LEU A 507 5.88 -16.04 -45.15
N PRO A 508 5.39 -16.09 -46.41
CA PRO A 508 6.14 -15.59 -47.57
C PRO A 508 6.66 -14.16 -47.39
N GLN A 509 7.91 -13.91 -47.81
CA GLN A 509 8.58 -12.62 -47.63
C GLN A 509 7.81 -11.42 -48.20
N TRP A 510 7.05 -11.60 -49.29
CA TRP A 510 6.26 -10.52 -49.85
C TRP A 510 5.11 -10.09 -48.91
N ILE A 511 4.56 -11.02 -48.11
CA ILE A 511 3.52 -10.73 -47.12
C ILE A 511 4.13 -10.01 -45.92
N THR A 512 5.25 -10.53 -45.39
CA THR A 512 5.90 -9.94 -44.22
C THR A 512 6.51 -8.58 -44.55
N GLY A 513 7.06 -8.41 -45.76
CA GLY A 513 7.52 -7.12 -46.28
C GLY A 513 6.39 -6.11 -46.41
N ASP A 514 5.23 -6.50 -46.96
CA ASP A 514 4.06 -5.63 -47.05
C ASP A 514 3.52 -5.22 -45.67
N ASP A 515 3.48 -6.14 -44.69
CA ASP A 515 3.06 -5.87 -43.31
C ASP A 515 3.99 -4.87 -42.61
N GLN A 516 5.31 -5.03 -42.79
CA GLN A 516 6.32 -4.08 -42.30
C GLN A 516 6.18 -2.70 -42.96
N ASN A 517 5.94 -2.66 -44.28
CA ASN A 517 5.84 -1.41 -45.06
C ASN A 517 4.52 -0.65 -44.81
N LYS A 518 3.44 -1.34 -44.49
CA LYS A 518 2.13 -0.72 -44.18
C LYS A 518 2.06 -0.13 -42.77
N GLY A 519 3.06 -0.38 -41.93
CA GLY A 519 3.18 0.20 -40.58
C GLY A 519 2.17 -0.30 -39.55
N SER A 520 1.16 -1.09 -39.94
CA SER A 520 0.13 -1.59 -39.01
C SER A 520 0.61 -2.78 -38.17
N SER A 521 1.60 -3.55 -38.65
CA SER A 521 2.11 -4.77 -38.00
C SER A 521 1.01 -5.73 -37.52
N ALA A 522 -0.18 -5.67 -38.14
CA ALA A 522 -1.37 -6.37 -37.64
C ALA A 522 -1.19 -7.89 -37.75
N LEU A 523 -0.52 -8.33 -38.82
CA LEU A 523 -0.21 -9.74 -39.02
C LEU A 523 0.86 -10.21 -38.03
N ARG A 524 1.90 -9.40 -37.77
CA ARG A 524 2.90 -9.70 -36.72
C ARG A 524 2.25 -9.84 -35.35
N ASN A 525 1.33 -8.94 -34.98
CA ASN A 525 0.64 -9.00 -33.69
C ASN A 525 -0.30 -10.21 -33.60
N LEU A 526 -1.06 -10.51 -34.65
CA LEU A 526 -1.93 -11.69 -34.66
C LEU A 526 -1.12 -12.99 -34.55
N THR A 527 -0.04 -13.13 -35.31
CA THR A 527 0.83 -14.30 -35.24
C THR A 527 1.51 -14.44 -33.88
N GLN A 528 1.86 -13.32 -33.22
CA GLN A 528 2.38 -13.33 -31.85
C GLN A 528 1.34 -13.84 -30.84
N ILE A 529 0.08 -13.41 -30.94
CA ILE A 529 -1.01 -13.90 -30.06
C ILE A 529 -1.22 -15.40 -30.25
N MET A 530 -1.24 -15.89 -31.49
CA MET A 530 -1.35 -17.32 -31.77
C MET A 530 -0.13 -18.09 -31.23
N ALA A 531 1.06 -17.53 -31.41
CA ALA A 531 2.30 -18.10 -30.92
C ALA A 531 2.33 -18.21 -29.40
N SER A 532 1.84 -17.21 -28.65
CA SER A 532 1.85 -17.24 -27.18
C SER A 532 1.06 -18.43 -26.62
N TYR A 533 -0.05 -18.78 -27.25
CA TYR A 533 -0.83 -19.95 -26.90
C TYR A 533 -0.08 -21.25 -27.20
N PHE A 534 0.52 -21.37 -28.39
CA PHE A 534 1.28 -22.57 -28.76
C PHE A 534 2.56 -22.76 -27.95
N ASP A 535 3.27 -21.68 -27.63
CA ASP A 535 4.45 -21.71 -26.77
C ASP A 535 4.07 -22.14 -25.35
N SER A 536 3.00 -21.56 -24.80
CA SER A 536 2.47 -21.97 -23.48
C SER A 536 2.06 -23.45 -23.47
N LEU A 537 1.39 -23.93 -24.52
CA LEU A 537 1.01 -25.33 -24.67
C LEU A 537 2.25 -26.24 -24.80
N SER A 538 3.25 -25.81 -25.57
CA SER A 538 4.51 -26.56 -25.75
C SER A 538 5.26 -26.74 -24.43
N LEU A 539 5.35 -25.68 -23.61
CA LEU A 539 5.92 -25.75 -22.27
C LEU A 539 5.19 -26.76 -21.37
N GLN A 540 3.85 -26.76 -21.42
CA GLN A 540 3.05 -27.71 -20.66
C GLN A 540 3.26 -29.14 -21.14
N ILE A 541 3.25 -29.38 -22.46
CA ILE A 541 3.48 -30.70 -23.07
C ILE A 541 4.86 -31.24 -22.71
N LYS A 542 5.90 -30.40 -22.74
CA LYS A 542 7.27 -30.77 -22.38
C LYS A 542 7.36 -31.27 -20.93
N THR A 543 6.55 -30.70 -20.03
CA THR A 543 6.56 -31.08 -18.62
C THR A 543 5.81 -32.39 -18.33
N ILE A 544 4.86 -32.81 -19.17
CA ILE A 544 4.06 -34.05 -18.97
C ILE A 544 4.93 -35.30 -18.72
N PRO A 545 5.93 -35.63 -19.56
CA PRO A 545 6.79 -36.79 -19.31
C PRO A 545 7.62 -36.65 -18.02
N GLU A 546 7.90 -35.43 -17.59
CA GLU A 546 8.76 -35.11 -16.44
C GLU A 546 8.00 -35.13 -15.10
N LEU A 547 6.67 -35.19 -15.10
CA LEU A 547 5.85 -35.15 -13.87
C LEU A 547 6.16 -36.27 -12.85
N LYS A 548 6.73 -37.39 -13.32
CA LYS A 548 7.15 -38.52 -12.46
C LYS A 548 8.66 -38.60 -12.26
N ASN A 549 9.42 -37.66 -12.81
CA ASN A 549 10.87 -37.66 -12.63
C ASN A 549 11.20 -37.37 -11.17
N LYS A 550 12.26 -38.02 -10.69
CA LYS A 550 12.73 -37.89 -9.32
C LYS A 550 13.78 -36.78 -9.23
N ASP A 551 13.34 -35.55 -9.34
CA ASP A 551 14.21 -34.37 -9.31
C ASP A 551 13.97 -33.56 -8.04
N TYR A 552 15.03 -33.38 -7.25
CA TYR A 552 15.01 -32.50 -6.09
C TYR A 552 14.94 -31.06 -6.59
N ILE A 553 13.81 -30.41 -6.35
CA ILE A 553 13.60 -29.01 -6.71
C ILE A 553 14.18 -28.08 -5.64
N SER A 554 14.65 -26.93 -6.07
CA SER A 554 15.15 -25.89 -5.17
C SER A 554 13.97 -25.18 -4.48
N GLY A 555 14.23 -24.51 -3.35
CA GLY A 555 13.19 -23.72 -2.66
C GLY A 555 12.63 -22.56 -3.49
N SER A 556 13.35 -22.12 -4.52
CA SER A 556 12.90 -21.08 -5.46
C SER A 556 11.87 -21.57 -6.50
N ASP A 557 11.78 -22.88 -6.73
CA ASP A 557 10.85 -23.43 -7.71
C ASP A 557 9.50 -23.74 -7.06
N LYS A 558 8.41 -23.29 -7.69
CA LYS A 558 7.07 -23.62 -7.19
C LYS A 558 6.84 -25.13 -7.33
N PRO A 559 6.60 -25.87 -6.23
CA PRO A 559 6.33 -27.30 -6.29
C PRO A 559 5.01 -27.61 -7.01
N PHE A 560 4.86 -28.84 -7.50
CA PHE A 560 3.63 -29.20 -8.20
C PHE A 560 2.41 -29.15 -7.25
N PRO A 561 1.26 -28.59 -7.69
CA PRO A 561 0.09 -28.42 -6.81
C PRO A 561 -0.62 -29.74 -6.46
N PHE A 562 -0.24 -30.84 -7.12
CA PHE A 562 -0.85 -32.16 -6.97
C PHE A 562 0.12 -33.23 -6.43
N VAL A 563 1.24 -32.82 -5.81
CA VAL A 563 2.24 -33.74 -5.23
C VAL A 563 1.62 -34.73 -4.24
N ASN A 564 0.60 -34.31 -3.48
CA ASN A 564 -0.12 -35.21 -2.57
C ASN A 564 -0.59 -36.50 -3.27
N ARG A 565 -1.06 -36.38 -4.52
CA ARG A 565 -1.53 -37.53 -5.30
C ARG A 565 -0.39 -38.48 -5.68
N PHE A 566 0.82 -37.96 -5.86
CA PHE A 566 2.00 -38.78 -6.16
C PHE A 566 2.38 -39.66 -4.97
N ILE A 567 2.43 -39.07 -3.77
CA ILE A 567 2.70 -39.81 -2.53
C ILE A 567 1.58 -40.80 -2.22
N ASP A 568 0.32 -40.37 -2.34
CA ASP A 568 -0.85 -41.24 -2.13
C ASP A 568 -0.83 -42.44 -3.10
N SER A 569 -0.45 -42.20 -4.37
CA SER A 569 -0.30 -43.29 -5.35
C SER A 569 0.83 -44.26 -5.02
N SER A 570 1.81 -43.82 -4.23
CA SER A 570 2.91 -44.66 -3.72
C SER A 570 2.52 -45.45 -2.46
N GLY A 571 1.29 -45.29 -1.97
CA GLY A 571 0.74 -46.01 -0.81
C GLY A 571 0.91 -45.29 0.54
N LEU A 572 1.46 -44.08 0.54
CA LEU A 572 1.59 -43.24 1.75
C LEU A 572 0.45 -42.21 1.75
N LEU A 573 -0.41 -42.23 2.76
CA LEU A 573 -1.48 -41.24 2.88
C LEU A 573 -0.90 -39.90 3.36
N THR A 574 -1.04 -38.87 2.54
CA THR A 574 -0.64 -37.50 2.92
C THR A 574 -1.64 -36.90 3.91
N SER A 575 -1.11 -36.29 4.97
CA SER A 575 -1.90 -35.60 6.02
C SER A 575 -1.34 -34.21 6.25
N GLU A 576 -2.15 -33.23 6.68
CA GLU A 576 -1.66 -31.86 6.85
C GLU A 576 -0.45 -31.78 7.81
N VAL A 577 0.71 -31.31 7.36
CA VAL A 577 1.95 -31.24 8.17
C VAL A 577 1.88 -30.08 9.17
N PHE A 578 1.27 -28.96 8.76
CA PHE A 578 1.15 -27.75 9.58
C PHE A 578 -0.15 -27.70 10.38
N THR A 579 -0.50 -28.80 11.07
CA THR A 579 -1.77 -28.90 11.85
C THR A 579 -1.93 -27.82 12.94
N LYS A 580 -0.82 -27.31 13.48
CA LYS A 580 -0.80 -26.28 14.52
C LYS A 580 -0.81 -24.85 13.97
N ALA A 581 -0.64 -24.67 12.65
CA ALA A 581 -0.71 -23.35 12.05
C ALA A 581 -2.15 -22.83 12.13
N SER A 582 -2.29 -21.58 12.56
CA SER A 582 -3.56 -20.85 12.46
C SER A 582 -3.97 -20.70 10.99
N GLU A 583 -5.27 -20.47 10.73
CA GLU A 583 -5.71 -20.19 9.36
C GLU A 583 -4.98 -18.99 8.75
N LEU A 584 -4.72 -17.95 9.56
CA LEU A 584 -3.98 -16.75 9.14
C LEU A 584 -2.56 -17.10 8.70
N GLU A 585 -1.83 -17.90 9.49
CA GLU A 585 -0.47 -18.34 9.14
C GLU A 585 -0.42 -19.14 7.85
N TYR A 586 -1.44 -19.96 7.60
CA TYR A 586 -1.49 -20.81 6.40
C TYR A 586 -1.93 -20.05 5.14
N LEU A 587 -2.75 -19.00 5.29
CA LEU A 587 -3.32 -18.26 4.17
C LEU A 587 -2.50 -17.02 3.79
N ASP A 588 -2.07 -16.25 4.80
CA ASP A 588 -1.30 -15.02 4.62
C ASP A 588 0.21 -15.20 4.81
N SER A 589 0.66 -16.42 5.13
CA SER A 589 2.09 -16.72 5.32
C SER A 589 2.74 -15.76 6.34
N ARG A 590 2.03 -15.52 7.45
CA ARG A 590 2.50 -14.63 8.52
C ARG A 590 1.85 -14.99 9.86
N ASN A 591 2.50 -14.63 10.96
CA ASN A 591 1.88 -14.67 12.28
C ASN A 591 1.70 -13.25 12.84
N ASN A 592 1.25 -13.10 14.08
CA ASN A 592 1.02 -11.78 14.71
C ASN A 592 2.31 -10.98 15.01
N LYS A 593 3.49 -11.49 14.65
CA LYS A 593 4.80 -10.87 14.97
C LYS A 593 5.73 -10.72 13.77
N LYS A 594 5.56 -11.53 12.72
CA LYS A 594 6.44 -11.54 11.55
C LYS A 594 5.75 -12.11 10.32
N ALA A 595 6.15 -11.60 9.16
CA ALA A 595 5.86 -12.21 7.87
C ALA A 595 6.83 -13.38 7.58
N PHE A 596 6.36 -14.41 6.89
CA PHE A 596 7.19 -15.49 6.38
C PHE A 596 7.64 -15.15 4.96
N ILE A 597 8.84 -15.59 4.60
CA ILE A 597 9.41 -15.37 3.25
C ILE A 597 8.68 -16.23 2.22
N GLU A 598 8.41 -17.48 2.56
CA GLU A 598 7.76 -18.44 1.67
C GLU A 598 6.37 -18.84 2.19
N LYS A 599 5.49 -19.25 1.26
CA LYS A 599 4.16 -19.72 1.61
C LYS A 599 4.23 -21.09 2.26
N LEU A 600 3.55 -21.28 3.40
CA LEU A 600 3.52 -22.58 4.09
C LEU A 600 3.00 -23.72 3.20
N ASP A 601 2.08 -23.43 2.28
CA ASP A 601 1.55 -24.42 1.32
C ASP A 601 2.60 -24.87 0.30
N GLU A 602 3.48 -23.95 -0.12
CA GLU A 602 4.60 -24.24 -1.03
C GLU A 602 5.66 -25.05 -0.27
N ILE A 603 6.04 -24.66 0.96
CA ILE A 603 6.96 -25.45 1.80
C ILE A 603 6.44 -26.88 2.01
N LYS A 604 5.13 -27.03 2.29
CA LYS A 604 4.51 -28.35 2.45
C LYS A 604 4.65 -29.19 1.17
N SER A 605 4.30 -28.59 0.03
CA SER A 605 4.33 -29.27 -1.27
C SER A 605 5.77 -29.62 -1.67
N LEU A 606 6.74 -28.77 -1.33
CA LEU A 606 8.17 -29.02 -1.50
C LEU A 606 8.65 -30.22 -0.66
N ILE A 607 8.30 -30.26 0.63
CA ILE A 607 8.61 -31.40 1.52
C ILE A 607 8.06 -32.69 0.92
N TYR A 608 6.82 -32.67 0.47
CA TYR A 608 6.19 -33.83 -0.16
C TYR A 608 6.87 -34.23 -1.46
N GLN A 609 7.26 -33.28 -2.29
CA GLN A 609 7.92 -33.59 -3.56
C GLN A 609 9.26 -34.27 -3.29
N ASN A 610 10.00 -33.78 -2.29
CA ASN A 610 11.25 -34.38 -1.85
C ASN A 610 11.09 -35.74 -1.16
N ILE A 611 9.94 -36.05 -0.55
CA ILE A 611 9.64 -37.38 0.02
C ILE A 611 9.28 -38.38 -1.09
N TYR A 612 8.59 -37.93 -2.14
CA TYR A 612 8.22 -38.78 -3.26
C TYR A 612 9.45 -39.23 -4.08
N ASN A 613 10.40 -38.31 -4.25
CA ASN A 613 11.68 -38.55 -4.91
C ASN A 613 12.56 -39.52 -4.13
#